data_AF-A0A6J0L5C8-F1
#
_entry.id   AF-A0A6J0L5C8-F1
#
_cell.length_a   1.000
_cell.length_b   1.000
_cell.length_c   1.000
_cell.angle_alpha   90.00
_cell.angle_beta   90.00
_cell.angle_gamma   90.00
#
_symmetry.space_group_name_H-M   'P 1'
#
loop_
_entity.id
_entity.type
_entity.pdbx_description
1 polymer ?
#
loop_
_entity_poly.entity_id
_entity_poly.type
_entity_poly.pdbx_seq_one_letter_code
_entity_poly.pdbx_strand_id
1 'polypeptide(L)'
;MQLALVGDGPDSNYNLDENKLDEYKSMAEVFICNCAQMGSDNVKKTPGGLLWFLPWNNLQYTTTASFVLSAYSKYLTTANTPINCPSGSLQASELLNLARAQVDYILGSNPNNMSYMVGFGTNYPKKPRHRGASIVSIKKNTTAVSCGEGYATWYNNSAPNPNVLTGALVGGPDENDAYEDERTNFHNEPVMVTVPPFVGVLAAVA
;
A
#
# COMPACT_ATOMS: atom_id res chain seq x y z
N MET A 1 11.74 3.02 6.39
CA MET A 1 11.60 1.83 7.24
C MET A 1 12.31 0.68 6.51
N GLN A 2 13.57 0.42 6.87
CA GLN A 2 14.32 -0.71 6.34
C GLN A 2 13.85 -1.94 7.12
N LEU A 3 13.05 -2.80 6.49
CA LEU A 3 12.87 -4.15 7.02
C LEU A 3 14.21 -4.87 6.80
N ALA A 4 14.97 -5.09 7.88
CA ALA A 4 16.16 -5.91 7.82
C ALA A 4 15.71 -7.37 7.61
N LEU A 5 15.64 -7.79 6.35
CA LEU A 5 15.69 -9.20 6.01
C LEU A 5 17.12 -9.67 6.32
N VAL A 6 17.28 -10.37 7.45
CA VAL A 6 18.54 -11.03 7.78
C VAL A 6 18.75 -12.16 6.77
N GLY A 7 19.67 -11.93 5.84
CA GLY A 7 20.14 -12.93 4.88
C GLY A 7 21.34 -13.69 5.44
N ASP A 8 21.07 -14.95 5.79
CA ASP A 8 21.86 -16.19 5.71
C ASP A 8 23.40 -16.17 5.66
N GLY A 9 23.97 -16.82 6.69
CA GLY A 9 25.17 -17.66 6.56
C GLY A 9 24.85 -19.06 7.14
N PRO A 10 25.38 -20.17 6.57
CA PRO A 10 25.21 -21.49 7.14
C PRO A 10 26.12 -21.60 8.37
N ASP A 11 25.64 -22.25 9.42
CA ASP A 11 26.31 -22.47 10.71
C ASP A 11 26.11 -21.36 11.78
N SER A 12 24.97 -21.40 12.46
CA SER A 12 24.95 -21.22 13.93
C SER A 12 23.62 -21.66 14.53
N ASN A 13 23.70 -22.37 15.66
CA ASN A 13 22.57 -22.63 16.54
C ASN A 13 21.90 -21.30 16.91
N TYR A 14 20.73 -21.01 16.34
CA TYR A 14 19.92 -19.86 16.72
C TYR A 14 19.28 -20.11 18.09
N ASN A 15 20.03 -19.84 19.16
CA ASN A 15 19.40 -19.44 20.41
C ASN A 15 18.87 -18.03 20.19
N LEU A 16 17.57 -17.94 19.89
CA LEU A 16 16.88 -16.66 19.89
C LEU A 16 16.96 -16.08 21.30
N ASP A 17 17.68 -14.97 21.45
CA ASP A 17 17.74 -14.22 22.71
C ASP A 17 16.34 -13.69 23.01
N GLU A 18 15.66 -14.27 24.00
CA GLU A 18 14.28 -13.92 24.39
C GLU A 18 14.13 -12.42 24.63
N ASN A 19 15.17 -11.76 25.16
CA ASN A 19 15.16 -10.31 25.40
C ASN A 19 15.02 -9.50 24.09
N LYS A 20 15.57 -9.99 22.98
CA LYS A 20 15.46 -9.34 21.66
C LYS A 20 14.09 -9.55 21.03
N LEU A 21 13.48 -10.72 21.23
CA LEU A 21 12.14 -10.99 20.74
C LEU A 21 11.10 -10.09 21.42
N ASP A 22 11.24 -9.88 22.73
CA ASP A 22 10.38 -8.97 23.48
C ASP A 22 10.56 -7.51 23.03
N GLU A 23 11.79 -7.09 22.72
CA GLU A 23 12.06 -5.77 22.15
C GLU A 23 11.39 -5.60 20.78
N TYR A 24 11.53 -6.57 19.86
CA TYR A 24 10.88 -6.51 18.55
C TYR A 24 9.37 -6.52 18.65
N LYS A 25 8.81 -7.32 19.57
CA LYS A 25 7.37 -7.33 19.85
C LYS A 25 6.91 -5.95 20.33
N SER A 26 7.60 -5.36 21.30
CA SER A 26 7.29 -4.02 21.82
C SER A 26 7.31 -2.96 20.72
N MET A 27 8.33 -2.97 19.86
CA MET A 27 8.42 -2.04 18.72
C MET A 27 7.27 -2.22 17.72
N ALA A 28 6.90 -3.46 17.42
CA ALA A 28 5.77 -3.77 16.54
C ALA A 28 4.44 -3.29 17.14
N GLU A 29 4.21 -3.53 18.43
CA GLU A 29 3.01 -3.10 19.14
C GLU A 29 2.92 -1.56 19.19
N VAL A 30 4.02 -0.84 19.43
CA VAL A 30 4.06 0.63 19.34
C VAL A 30 3.63 1.12 17.97
N PHE A 31 4.19 0.56 16.89
CA PHE A 31 3.80 0.90 15.52
C PHE A 31 2.31 0.63 15.25
N ILE A 32 1.80 -0.52 15.71
CA ILE A 32 0.41 -0.92 15.56
C ILE A 32 -0.52 0.03 16.32
N CYS A 33 -0.20 0.38 17.57
CA CYS A 33 -0.95 1.35 18.35
C CYS A 33 -0.99 2.72 17.68
N ASN A 34 0.14 3.18 17.12
CA ASN A 34 0.20 4.44 16.38
C ASN A 34 -0.69 4.41 15.12
N CYS A 35 -0.74 3.29 14.38
CA CYS A 35 -1.65 3.12 13.25
C CYS A 35 -3.12 3.14 13.71
N ALA A 36 -3.43 2.50 14.82
CA ALA A 36 -4.76 2.41 15.41
C ALA A 36 -5.26 3.70 16.06
N GLN A 37 -4.47 4.78 16.04
CA GLN A 37 -4.77 6.05 16.72
C GLN A 37 -4.86 5.92 18.24
N MET A 38 -4.18 4.92 18.82
CA MET A 38 -4.15 4.62 20.24
C MET A 38 -2.75 4.74 20.84
N GLY A 39 -1.77 5.18 20.05
CA GLY A 39 -0.39 5.35 20.44
C GLY A 39 -0.05 6.78 20.85
N SER A 40 1.23 7.00 21.18
CA SER A 40 1.74 8.31 21.59
C SER A 40 2.15 9.19 20.41
N ASP A 41 2.41 8.59 19.25
CA ASP A 41 2.83 9.26 18.01
C ASP A 41 2.05 8.69 16.82
N ASN A 42 0.76 9.01 16.80
CA ASN A 42 -0.19 8.41 15.86
C ASN A 42 0.17 8.74 14.41
N VAL A 43 0.07 7.73 13.54
CA VAL A 43 0.22 7.92 12.09
C VAL A 43 -0.88 8.86 11.62
N LYS A 44 -0.52 9.88 10.82
CA LYS A 44 -1.49 10.81 10.25
C LYS A 44 -2.55 10.05 9.44
N LYS A 45 -3.80 10.48 9.54
CA LYS A 45 -4.87 10.07 8.62
C LYS A 45 -5.28 11.24 7.75
N THR A 46 -5.59 10.96 6.48
CA THR A 46 -6.29 11.92 5.63
C THR A 46 -7.71 12.16 6.19
N PRO A 47 -8.39 13.27 5.82
CA PRO A 47 -9.80 13.47 6.16
C PRO A 47 -10.70 12.27 5.82
N GLY A 48 -10.41 11.55 4.73
CA GLY A 48 -11.11 10.34 4.29
C GLY A 48 -10.70 9.06 5.04
N GLY A 49 -9.73 9.11 5.94
CA GLY A 49 -9.36 7.99 6.82
C GLY A 49 -8.22 7.09 6.32
N LEU A 50 -7.53 7.46 5.25
CA LEU A 50 -6.35 6.75 4.76
C LEU A 50 -5.15 7.01 5.69
N LEU A 51 -4.43 5.96 6.10
CA LEU A 51 -3.15 6.09 6.78
C LEU A 51 -2.15 6.75 5.84
N TRP A 52 -1.60 7.88 6.26
CA TRP A 52 -0.74 8.74 5.46
C TRP A 52 0.64 8.86 6.11
N PHE A 53 1.65 8.34 5.41
CA PHE A 53 3.02 8.22 5.90
C PHE A 53 3.95 9.22 5.23
N LEU A 54 3.92 9.29 3.89
CA LEU A 54 4.81 10.13 3.10
C LEU A 54 4.08 10.65 1.85
N PRO A 55 4.50 11.82 1.31
CA PRO A 55 3.84 12.44 0.16
C PRO A 55 4.04 11.66 -1.15
N TRP A 56 5.12 10.88 -1.27
CA TRP A 56 5.37 10.10 -2.47
C TRP A 56 4.88 8.66 -2.30
N ASN A 57 3.93 8.26 -3.16
CA ASN A 57 3.52 6.87 -3.31
C ASN A 57 3.06 6.26 -1.97
N ASN A 58 2.20 6.99 -1.27
CA ASN A 58 1.76 6.66 0.08
C ASN A 58 1.18 5.25 0.19
N LEU A 59 0.48 4.77 -0.84
CA LEU A 59 -0.15 3.46 -0.80
C LEU A 59 0.84 2.31 -0.59
N GLN A 60 2.13 2.43 -0.94
CA GLN A 60 3.12 1.41 -0.61
C GLN A 60 3.26 1.18 0.91
N TYR A 61 3.13 2.27 1.70
CA TYR A 61 3.19 2.22 3.15
C TYR A 61 1.86 1.76 3.73
N THR A 62 0.75 2.30 3.21
CA THR A 62 -0.59 1.90 3.65
C THR A 62 -0.83 0.40 3.45
N THR A 63 -0.49 -0.16 2.29
CA THR A 63 -0.72 -1.59 2.02
C THR A 63 0.18 -2.45 2.89
N THR A 64 1.44 -2.07 3.09
CA THR A 64 2.38 -2.76 3.99
C THR A 64 1.92 -2.71 5.45
N ALA A 65 1.52 -1.53 5.95
CA ALA A 65 0.99 -1.37 7.29
C ALA A 65 -0.29 -2.21 7.49
N SER A 66 -1.20 -2.19 6.51
CA SER A 66 -2.42 -3.00 6.54
C SER A 66 -2.10 -4.49 6.57
N PHE A 67 -1.06 -4.94 5.87
CA PHE A 67 -0.60 -6.33 5.92
C PHE A 67 -0.10 -6.70 7.31
N VAL A 68 0.73 -5.86 7.93
CA VAL A 68 1.19 -6.04 9.31
C VAL A 68 0.00 -6.11 10.29
N LEU A 69 -0.96 -5.19 10.18
CA LEU A 69 -2.16 -5.17 11.03
C LEU A 69 -2.97 -6.47 10.89
N SER A 70 -3.16 -6.96 9.66
CA SER A 70 -3.89 -8.21 9.39
C SER A 70 -3.16 -9.46 9.91
N ALA A 71 -1.83 -9.51 9.74
CA ALA A 71 -1.01 -10.61 10.23
C ALA A 71 -0.97 -10.63 11.78
N TYR A 72 -0.85 -9.45 12.40
CA TYR A 72 -0.82 -9.33 13.85
C TYR A 72 -2.18 -9.60 14.49
N SER A 73 -3.29 -9.23 13.82
CA SER A 73 -4.64 -9.65 14.20
C SER A 73 -4.76 -11.16 14.32
N LYS A 74 -4.22 -11.91 13.35
CA LYS A 74 -4.21 -13.39 13.39
C LYS A 74 -3.37 -13.91 14.56
N TYR A 75 -2.22 -13.29 14.83
CA TYR A 75 -1.39 -13.61 16.00
C TYR A 75 -2.17 -13.42 17.31
N LEU A 76 -2.77 -12.25 17.53
CA LEU A 76 -3.56 -11.96 18.73
C LEU A 76 -4.75 -12.90 18.90
N THR A 77 -5.42 -13.26 17.80
CA THR A 77 -6.50 -14.26 17.81
C THR A 77 -6.01 -15.61 18.31
N THR A 78 -4.83 -16.04 17.84
CA THR A 78 -4.24 -17.33 18.22
C THR A 78 -3.73 -17.32 19.66
N ALA A 79 -3.10 -16.22 20.08
CA ALA A 79 -2.60 -16.03 21.44
C ALA A 79 -3.72 -15.77 22.46
N ASN A 80 -4.91 -15.39 22.00
CA ASN A 80 -6.05 -14.96 22.82
C ASN A 80 -5.68 -13.83 23.80
N THR A 81 -4.95 -12.84 23.29
CA THR A 81 -4.47 -11.68 24.05
C THR A 81 -4.67 -10.39 23.26
N PRO A 82 -4.96 -9.25 23.92
CA PRO A 82 -4.95 -7.95 23.27
C PRO A 82 -3.55 -7.31 23.25
N ILE A 83 -3.41 -6.18 22.56
CA ILE A 83 -2.29 -5.23 22.74
C ILE A 83 -2.70 -4.19 23.78
N ASN A 84 -1.77 -3.80 24.66
CA ASN A 84 -1.97 -2.68 25.57
C ASN A 84 -1.34 -1.41 24.97
N CYS A 85 -2.19 -0.57 24.36
CA CYS A 85 -1.78 0.73 23.82
C CYS A 85 -1.90 1.83 24.89
N PRO A 86 -1.20 2.96 24.73
CA PRO A 86 -1.33 4.13 25.62
C PRO A 86 -2.77 4.59 25.88
N SER A 87 -3.64 4.56 24.86
CA SER A 87 -5.04 4.98 24.98
C SER A 87 -6.03 3.86 25.32
N GLY A 88 -5.56 2.62 25.57
CA GLY A 88 -6.42 1.51 25.94
C GLY A 88 -5.99 0.17 25.35
N SER A 89 -6.83 -0.84 25.53
CA SER A 89 -6.60 -2.19 25.01
C SER A 89 -7.13 -2.31 23.58
N LEU A 90 -6.32 -2.85 22.67
CA LEU A 90 -6.63 -3.03 21.26
C LEU A 90 -6.76 -4.52 20.92
N GLN A 91 -7.93 -4.92 20.43
CA GLN A 91 -8.29 -6.31 20.15
C GLN A 91 -7.93 -6.73 18.73
N ALA A 92 -7.83 -8.05 18.53
CA ALA A 92 -7.57 -8.65 17.22
C ALA A 92 -8.58 -8.19 16.14
N SER A 93 -9.87 -8.12 16.49
CA SER A 93 -10.93 -7.72 15.56
C SER A 93 -10.81 -6.25 15.13
N GLU A 94 -10.37 -5.37 16.04
CA GLU A 94 -10.17 -3.94 15.75
C GLU A 94 -9.01 -3.74 14.77
N LEU A 95 -7.93 -4.52 14.88
CA LEU A 95 -6.83 -4.53 13.91
C LEU A 95 -7.29 -4.97 12.51
N LEU A 96 -8.10 -6.05 12.45
CA LEU A 96 -8.60 -6.55 11.17
C LEU A 96 -9.57 -5.54 10.52
N ASN A 97 -10.40 -4.89 11.32
CA ASN A 97 -11.30 -3.83 10.85
C ASN A 97 -10.52 -2.62 10.32
N LEU A 98 -9.43 -2.23 10.98
CA LEU A 98 -8.56 -1.15 10.48
C LEU A 98 -7.92 -1.52 9.14
N ALA A 99 -7.39 -2.74 9.00
CA ALA A 99 -6.84 -3.23 7.73
C ALA A 99 -7.90 -3.26 6.62
N ARG A 100 -9.11 -3.73 6.93
CA ARG A 100 -10.26 -3.73 6.01
C ARG A 100 -10.63 -2.31 5.57
N ALA A 101 -10.69 -1.35 6.49
CA ALA A 101 -10.98 0.04 6.15
C ALA A 101 -9.97 0.64 5.16
N GLN A 102 -8.68 0.27 5.25
CA GLN A 102 -7.67 0.70 4.28
C GLN A 102 -7.86 0.03 2.90
N VAL A 103 -8.25 -1.25 2.88
CA VAL A 103 -8.62 -1.94 1.63
C VAL A 103 -9.83 -1.27 0.98
N ASP A 104 -10.89 -1.04 1.74
CA ASP A 104 -12.11 -0.42 1.27
C ASP A 104 -11.81 0.98 0.71
N TYR A 105 -11.00 1.78 1.41
CA TYR A 105 -10.54 3.08 0.91
C TYR A 105 -9.82 2.92 -0.44
N ILE A 106 -8.84 2.01 -0.54
CA ILE A 106 -8.08 1.79 -1.78
C ILE A 106 -9.00 1.35 -2.93
N LEU A 107 -10.05 0.59 -2.65
CA LEU A 107 -10.93 0.03 -3.66
C LEU A 107 -12.13 0.90 -4.03
N GLY A 108 -12.43 1.97 -3.27
CA GLY A 108 -13.44 2.95 -3.67
C GLY A 108 -14.16 3.70 -2.55
N SER A 109 -14.06 3.25 -1.30
CA SER A 109 -14.69 3.88 -0.14
C SER A 109 -13.87 5.08 0.35
N ASN A 110 -13.71 6.07 -0.52
CA ASN A 110 -12.96 7.30 -0.30
C ASN A 110 -13.71 8.52 -0.86
N PRO A 111 -13.32 9.76 -0.51
CA PRO A 111 -14.03 10.97 -0.95
C PRO A 111 -14.18 11.13 -2.47
N ASN A 112 -13.30 10.53 -3.27
CA ASN A 112 -13.35 10.58 -4.73
C ASN A 112 -14.24 9.49 -5.34
N ASN A 113 -14.76 8.55 -4.55
CA ASN A 113 -15.54 7.38 -5.01
C ASN A 113 -14.83 6.66 -6.19
N MET A 114 -13.52 6.44 -6.05
CA MET A 114 -12.69 5.85 -7.11
C MET A 114 -11.77 4.76 -6.56
N SER A 115 -11.56 3.70 -7.33
CA SER A 115 -10.54 2.72 -7.00
C SER A 115 -9.15 3.26 -7.35
N TYR A 116 -8.19 3.12 -6.45
CA TYR A 116 -6.77 3.33 -6.74
C TYR A 116 -6.09 2.07 -7.31
N MET A 117 -6.85 0.99 -7.53
CA MET A 117 -6.41 -0.18 -8.30
C MET A 117 -6.88 -0.05 -9.75
N VAL A 118 -5.91 0.03 -10.67
CA VAL A 118 -6.17 0.14 -12.11
C VAL A 118 -6.95 -1.08 -12.59
N GLY A 119 -8.07 -0.84 -13.27
CA GLY A 119 -8.93 -1.88 -13.83
C GLY A 119 -9.96 -2.46 -12.85
N PHE A 120 -10.01 -2.00 -11.60
CA PHE A 120 -11.00 -2.43 -10.61
C PHE A 120 -12.11 -1.38 -10.43
N GLY A 121 -13.36 -1.85 -10.33
CA GLY A 121 -14.53 -0.97 -10.21
C GLY A 121 -14.86 -0.19 -11.50
N THR A 122 -15.79 0.76 -11.38
CA THR A 122 -16.26 1.59 -12.52
C THR A 122 -15.43 2.85 -12.73
N ASN A 123 -14.81 3.38 -11.67
CA ASN A 123 -13.97 4.58 -11.68
C ASN A 123 -12.57 4.25 -11.15
N TYR A 124 -11.54 4.38 -11.99
CA TYR A 124 -10.14 4.04 -11.67
C TYR A 124 -9.15 4.82 -12.56
N PRO A 125 -7.87 5.00 -12.15
CA PRO A 125 -6.84 5.69 -12.91
C PRO A 125 -6.65 5.13 -14.32
N LYS A 126 -6.67 6.01 -15.32
CA LYS A 126 -6.51 5.68 -16.74
C LYS A 126 -5.17 6.13 -17.30
N LYS A 127 -4.44 7.00 -16.60
CA LYS A 127 -3.15 7.54 -17.02
C LYS A 127 -2.00 7.18 -16.07
N PRO A 128 -1.91 5.95 -15.51
CA PRO A 128 -0.77 5.59 -14.67
C PRO A 128 0.55 5.74 -15.44
N ARG A 129 1.58 6.25 -14.75
CA ARG A 129 2.92 6.43 -15.31
C ARG A 129 3.62 5.08 -15.51
N HIS A 130 3.32 4.41 -16.62
CA HIS A 130 3.93 3.12 -16.97
C HIS A 130 4.11 2.99 -18.48
N ARG A 131 5.36 2.84 -18.95
CA ARG A 131 5.69 2.88 -20.40
C ARG A 131 4.94 1.83 -21.21
N GLY A 132 4.87 0.59 -20.71
CA GLY A 132 4.12 -0.47 -21.36
C GLY A 132 2.61 -0.26 -21.36
N ALA A 133 2.09 0.62 -20.49
CA ALA A 133 0.68 1.00 -20.49
C ALA A 133 0.42 2.15 -21.46
N SER A 134 1.30 3.17 -21.45
CA SER A 134 1.14 4.40 -22.21
C SER A 134 1.46 4.28 -23.70
N ILE A 135 2.35 3.37 -24.10
CA ILE A 135 2.71 3.17 -25.52
C ILE A 135 1.81 2.10 -26.14
N VAL A 136 1.33 2.33 -27.36
CA VAL A 136 0.49 1.35 -28.07
C VAL A 136 1.13 -0.05 -28.10
N SER A 137 0.32 -1.09 -27.88
CA SER A 137 0.80 -2.47 -27.97
C SER A 137 1.26 -2.82 -29.38
N ILE A 138 2.35 -3.59 -29.47
CA ILE A 138 2.85 -4.18 -30.72
C ILE A 138 1.81 -5.04 -31.43
N LYS A 139 0.81 -5.56 -30.71
CA LYS A 139 -0.30 -6.33 -31.29
C LYS A 139 -1.27 -5.45 -32.08
N LYS A 140 -1.31 -4.15 -31.80
CA LYS A 140 -2.18 -3.16 -32.45
C LYS A 140 -1.42 -2.34 -33.50
N ASN A 141 -0.17 -1.98 -33.20
CA ASN A 141 0.70 -1.26 -34.12
C ASN A 141 2.14 -1.78 -33.96
N THR A 142 2.70 -2.38 -35.01
CA THR A 142 4.04 -2.98 -35.02
C THR A 142 5.16 -1.97 -35.27
N THR A 143 4.85 -0.70 -35.55
CA THR A 143 5.85 0.36 -35.70
C THR A 143 6.67 0.49 -34.42
N ALA A 144 7.99 0.38 -34.54
CA ALA A 144 8.89 0.57 -33.42
C ALA A 144 8.76 1.99 -32.87
N VAL A 145 8.69 2.10 -31.54
CA VAL A 145 8.68 3.38 -30.83
C VAL A 145 10.03 3.51 -30.12
N SER A 146 10.85 4.46 -30.55
CA SER A 146 12.11 4.78 -29.89
C SER A 146 11.89 5.43 -28.52
N CYS A 147 12.93 5.51 -27.68
CA CYS A 147 12.86 6.22 -26.40
C CYS A 147 12.43 7.69 -26.57
N GLY A 148 12.96 8.37 -27.59
CA GLY A 148 12.63 9.77 -27.89
C GLY A 148 11.16 9.93 -28.29
N GLU A 149 10.65 9.07 -29.15
CA GLU A 149 9.23 9.07 -29.54
C GLU A 149 8.31 8.68 -28.38
N GLY A 150 8.74 7.74 -27.54
CA GLY A 150 8.10 7.39 -26.27
C GLY A 150 7.84 8.62 -25.42
N TYR A 151 8.86 9.46 -25.24
CA TYR A 151 8.73 10.70 -24.49
C TYR A 151 7.91 11.77 -25.24
N ALA A 152 8.26 12.06 -26.49
CA ALA A 152 7.65 13.14 -27.26
C ALA A 152 6.16 12.91 -27.59
N THR A 153 5.77 11.66 -27.84
CA THR A 153 4.43 11.29 -28.34
C THR A 153 3.53 10.73 -27.24
N TRP A 154 4.08 9.92 -26.32
CA TRP A 154 3.26 9.13 -25.40
C TRP A 154 3.27 9.65 -23.97
N TYR A 155 4.39 10.19 -23.48
CA TYR A 155 4.51 10.64 -22.08
C TYR A 155 3.54 11.79 -21.76
N ASN A 156 3.51 12.83 -22.61
CA ASN A 156 2.67 14.02 -22.41
C ASN A 156 1.27 13.91 -23.03
N ASN A 157 0.87 12.74 -23.53
CA ASN A 157 -0.41 12.56 -24.19
C ASN A 157 -1.57 12.62 -23.18
N SER A 158 -2.52 13.54 -23.34
CA SER A 158 -3.65 13.68 -22.41
C SER A 158 -4.68 12.53 -22.49
N ALA A 159 -4.62 11.70 -23.52
CA ALA A 159 -5.49 10.54 -23.66
C ALA A 159 -5.19 9.47 -22.59
N PRO A 160 -6.20 8.66 -22.22
CA PRO A 160 -6.00 7.42 -21.47
C PRO A 160 -4.91 6.54 -22.06
N ASN A 161 -4.23 5.76 -21.21
CA ASN A 161 -3.27 4.77 -21.65
C ASN A 161 -3.94 3.72 -22.57
N PRO A 162 -3.34 3.39 -23.73
CA PRO A 162 -3.90 2.42 -24.67
C PRO A 162 -3.96 0.99 -24.12
N ASN A 163 -3.14 0.65 -23.13
CA ASN A 163 -3.17 -0.66 -22.46
C ASN A 163 -3.51 -0.46 -20.97
N VAL A 164 -4.51 -1.18 -20.49
CA VAL A 164 -4.91 -1.14 -19.07
C VAL A 164 -3.92 -1.96 -18.26
N LEU A 165 -3.32 -1.34 -17.24
CA LEU A 165 -2.40 -2.00 -16.32
C LEU A 165 -3.15 -2.67 -15.17
N THR A 166 -3.98 -3.65 -15.49
CA THR A 166 -4.91 -4.27 -14.55
C THR A 166 -4.22 -4.77 -13.28
N GLY A 167 -4.77 -4.42 -12.12
CA GLY A 167 -4.27 -4.83 -10.80
C GLY A 167 -3.13 -3.97 -10.26
N ALA A 168 -2.61 -3.02 -11.03
CA ALA A 168 -1.62 -2.08 -10.51
C ALA A 168 -2.25 -1.11 -9.52
N LEU A 169 -1.56 -0.87 -8.41
CA LEU A 169 -1.88 0.19 -7.46
C LEU A 169 -1.05 1.43 -7.78
N VAL A 170 -1.72 2.57 -7.96
CA VAL A 170 -1.06 3.87 -8.09
C VAL A 170 -0.56 4.37 -6.73
N GLY A 171 0.14 5.51 -6.71
CA GLY A 171 0.65 6.09 -5.46
C GLY A 171 -0.42 6.53 -4.45
N GLY A 172 -1.65 6.76 -4.92
CA GLY A 172 -2.78 7.20 -4.11
C GLY A 172 -2.91 8.72 -4.02
N PRO A 173 -3.85 9.21 -3.19
CA PRO A 173 -4.10 10.64 -3.03
C PRO A 173 -3.03 11.30 -2.16
N ASP A 174 -3.07 12.64 -2.12
CA ASP A 174 -2.31 13.45 -1.18
C ASP A 174 -2.90 13.38 0.25
N GLU A 175 -2.35 14.18 1.15
CA GLU A 175 -2.76 14.22 2.57
C GLU A 175 -4.19 14.73 2.80
N ASN A 176 -4.81 15.34 1.79
CA ASN A 176 -6.16 15.91 1.81
C ASN A 176 -7.14 15.11 0.94
N ASP A 177 -6.80 13.86 0.62
CA ASP A 177 -7.57 12.98 -0.26
C ASP A 177 -7.65 13.46 -1.73
N ALA A 178 -6.86 14.45 -2.16
CA ALA A 178 -6.88 14.90 -3.55
C ALA A 178 -6.05 13.96 -4.43
N TYR A 179 -6.59 13.61 -5.61
CA TYR A 179 -5.91 12.77 -6.58
C TYR A 179 -6.09 13.30 -8.00
N GLU A 180 -4.98 13.37 -8.73
CA GLU A 180 -4.97 13.73 -10.15
C GLU A 180 -4.41 12.57 -10.98
N ASP A 181 -5.21 12.08 -11.93
CA ASP A 181 -4.80 11.02 -12.85
C ASP A 181 -3.96 11.60 -13.99
N GLU A 182 -2.75 12.07 -13.67
CA GLU A 182 -1.82 12.62 -14.66
C GLU A 182 -0.56 11.76 -14.78
N ARG A 183 -0.23 11.37 -16.02
CA ARG A 183 0.93 10.51 -16.32
C ARG A 183 2.26 11.16 -15.94
N THR A 184 2.29 12.49 -15.97
CA THR A 184 3.46 13.29 -15.61
C THR A 184 3.64 13.41 -14.10
N ASN A 185 2.61 13.09 -13.31
CA ASN A 185 2.68 13.09 -11.86
C ASN A 185 3.38 11.82 -11.37
N PHE A 186 4.68 11.94 -11.08
CA PHE A 186 5.50 10.85 -10.58
C PHE A 186 5.13 10.41 -9.15
N HIS A 187 4.38 11.21 -8.40
CA HIS A 187 3.91 10.82 -7.07
C HIS A 187 2.93 9.65 -7.12
N ASN A 188 2.20 9.54 -8.24
CA ASN A 188 1.15 8.55 -8.47
C ASN A 188 1.63 7.35 -9.27
N GLU A 189 2.95 7.22 -9.50
CA GLU A 189 3.53 6.12 -10.26
C GLU A 189 3.26 4.76 -9.58
N PRO A 190 2.74 3.77 -10.31
CA PRO A 190 2.60 2.43 -9.77
C PRO A 190 3.97 1.79 -9.56
N VAL A 191 4.17 1.15 -8.41
CA VAL A 191 5.42 0.44 -8.09
C VAL A 191 5.14 -1.01 -7.70
N MET A 192 6.13 -1.87 -7.95
CA MET A 192 6.02 -3.30 -7.71
C MET A 192 5.79 -3.65 -6.23
N VAL A 193 6.34 -2.88 -5.29
CA VAL A 193 6.28 -3.20 -3.85
C VAL A 193 4.90 -2.93 -3.22
N THR A 194 4.02 -2.19 -3.89
CA THR A 194 2.70 -1.83 -3.33
C THR A 194 1.71 -3.01 -3.40
N VAL A 195 1.78 -3.82 -4.45
CA VAL A 195 0.80 -4.89 -4.74
C VAL A 195 0.96 -6.13 -3.85
N PRO A 196 2.16 -6.69 -3.62
CA PRO A 196 2.33 -7.90 -2.80
C PRO A 196 1.71 -7.83 -1.40
N PRO A 197 1.97 -6.80 -0.57
CA PRO A 197 1.33 -6.71 0.74
C PRO A 197 -0.18 -6.51 0.61
N PHE A 198 -0.66 -5.78 -0.40
CA PHE A 198 -2.09 -5.62 -0.64
C PHE A 198 -2.79 -6.94 -0.94
N VAL A 199 -2.21 -7.79 -1.76
CA VAL A 199 -2.71 -9.15 -2.00
C VAL A 199 -2.79 -9.95 -0.70
N GLY A 200 -1.77 -9.83 0.16
CA GLY A 200 -1.79 -10.45 1.49
C GLY A 200 -2.95 -9.97 2.35
N VAL A 201 -3.25 -8.67 2.36
CA VAL A 201 -4.39 -8.12 3.11
C VAL A 201 -5.71 -8.58 2.51
N LEU A 202 -5.85 -8.56 1.18
CA LEU A 202 -7.05 -9.04 0.49
C LEU A 202 -7.37 -10.49 0.89
N ALA A 203 -6.36 -11.35 0.98
CA ALA A 203 -6.55 -12.73 1.43
C ALA A 203 -6.98 -12.84 2.91
N ALA A 204 -6.56 -11.90 3.76
CA ALA A 204 -6.91 -11.89 5.18
C ALA A 204 -8.30 -11.30 5.46
N VAL A 205 -8.81 -10.42 4.58
CA VAL A 205 -10.11 -9.75 4.76
C VAL A 205 -11.21 -10.28 3.83
N ALA A 206 -10.90 -11.20 2.93
CA ALA A 206 -11.88 -11.85 2.06
C ALA A 206 -12.97 -12.61 2.83
#